data_AF-A0A538N2I9-F1
#
_entry.id   AF-A0A538N2I9-F1
#
_cell.length_a   1.000
_cell.length_b   1.000
_cell.length_c   1.000
_cell.angle_alpha   90.00
_cell.angle_beta   90.00
_cell.angle_gamma   90.00
#
_symmetry.space_group_name_H-M   'P 1'
#
loop_
_entity.id
_entity.type
_entity.pdbx_description
1 polymer ?
#
loop_
_entity_poly.entity_id
_entity_poly.type
_entity_poly.pdbx_seq_one_letter_code
_entity_poly.pdbx_strand_id
1 'polypeptide(L)'
;MNQTYKNCNGYSVWVTPYYRTSTGSYVVYQSSCAYVANGGSWLWHFSSTVSGVNYGTAFCQPPYPPYNQPEQSSATRCWTYFDPPAPQGGPMTQDYYDCGFTNSWFTPAYTTSNGSLWAYAGNCQKSGPPDPTYVFATDLQWYFPQTNHNVTYTTVFCAGEAR
;
A
#
# COMPACT_ATOMS: atom_id res chain seq x y z
N MET A 1 -18.34 11.88 -5.38
CA MET A 1 -18.56 11.37 -4.00
C MET A 1 -17.70 12.15 -3.03
N ASN A 2 -18.25 12.44 -1.87
CA ASN A 2 -17.56 13.15 -0.80
C ASN A 2 -17.20 12.14 0.29
N GLN A 3 -15.93 12.12 0.69
CA GLN A 3 -15.46 11.31 1.81
C GLN A 3 -14.89 12.24 2.87
N THR A 4 -15.47 12.22 4.07
CA THR A 4 -15.01 13.00 5.21
C THR A 4 -14.33 12.09 6.22
N TYR A 5 -13.14 12.49 6.67
CA TYR A 5 -12.46 11.88 7.81
C TYR A 5 -12.45 12.85 8.99
N LYS A 6 -12.70 12.32 10.20
CA LYS A 6 -12.56 13.04 11.47
C LYS A 6 -11.46 12.39 12.28
N ASN A 7 -10.46 13.17 12.70
CA ASN A 7 -9.40 12.64 13.55
C ASN A 7 -9.80 12.67 15.02
N CYS A 8 -9.97 11.49 15.61
CA CYS A 8 -10.29 11.30 17.03
C CYS A 8 -9.18 10.56 17.80
N ASN A 9 -7.96 10.42 17.23
CA ASN A 9 -6.91 9.55 17.79
C ASN A 9 -6.12 10.17 18.95
N GLY A 10 -6.35 11.43 19.32
CA GLY A 10 -5.59 12.11 20.38
C GLY A 10 -4.25 12.69 19.92
N TYR A 11 -3.85 12.45 18.67
CA TYR A 11 -2.64 12.98 18.02
C TYR A 11 -2.92 13.27 16.53
N SER A 12 -2.06 14.07 15.90
CA SER A 12 -2.18 14.40 14.47
C SER A 12 -1.74 13.25 13.58
N VAL A 13 -2.39 13.08 12.43
CA VAL A 13 -2.14 11.95 11.52
C VAL A 13 -2.11 12.39 10.06
N TRP A 14 -1.41 11.63 9.22
CA TRP A 14 -1.50 11.71 7.78
C TRP A 14 -2.38 10.58 7.26
N VAL A 15 -3.44 10.92 6.54
CA VAL A 15 -4.43 9.96 6.05
C VAL A 15 -4.71 10.13 4.56
N THR A 16 -5.04 9.02 3.91
CA THR A 16 -5.47 8.96 2.51
C THR A 16 -6.78 8.18 2.43
N PRO A 17 -7.68 8.53 1.51
CA PRO A 17 -8.81 7.68 1.20
C PRO A 17 -8.32 6.41 0.49
N TYR A 18 -9.08 5.34 0.62
CA TYR A 18 -8.89 4.08 -0.09
C TYR A 18 -10.24 3.42 -0.38
N TYR A 19 -10.24 2.44 -1.28
CA TYR A 19 -11.34 1.49 -1.39
C TYR A 19 -10.82 0.04 -1.45
N ARG A 20 -11.64 -0.90 -0.97
CA ARG A 20 -11.38 -2.33 -1.02
C ARG A 20 -12.32 -2.99 -2.03
N THR A 21 -11.77 -3.68 -3.01
CA THR A 21 -12.53 -4.41 -4.03
C THR A 21 -13.30 -5.58 -3.43
N SER A 22 -14.29 -6.10 -4.16
CA SER A 22 -15.02 -7.31 -3.77
C SER A 22 -14.11 -8.55 -3.65
N THR A 23 -13.00 -8.58 -4.39
CA THR A 23 -11.96 -9.62 -4.30
C THR A 23 -11.01 -9.44 -3.12
N GLY A 24 -11.14 -8.34 -2.37
CA GLY A 24 -10.38 -8.09 -1.15
C GLY A 24 -9.13 -7.21 -1.31
N SER A 25 -8.77 -6.81 -2.54
CA SER A 25 -7.63 -5.94 -2.83
C SER A 25 -7.88 -4.51 -2.37
N TYR A 26 -6.83 -3.83 -1.89
CA TYR A 26 -6.91 -2.43 -1.47
C TYR A 26 -6.34 -1.50 -2.55
N VAL A 27 -7.00 -0.36 -2.75
CA VAL A 27 -6.55 0.71 -3.64
C VAL A 27 -6.51 2.02 -2.87
N VAL A 28 -5.32 2.63 -2.75
CA VAL A 28 -5.10 3.91 -2.04
C VAL A 28 -4.88 5.05 -3.03
N TYR A 29 -5.33 6.25 -2.68
CA TYR A 29 -5.12 7.45 -3.49
C TYR A 29 -3.89 8.24 -3.01
N GLN A 30 -2.70 7.81 -3.40
CA GLN A 30 -1.42 8.39 -2.93
C GLN A 30 -1.40 9.92 -2.93
N SER A 31 -1.79 10.55 -4.04
CA SER A 31 -1.79 12.00 -4.20
C SER A 31 -2.84 12.73 -3.34
N SER A 32 -3.61 11.99 -2.53
CA SER A 32 -4.65 12.52 -1.63
C SER A 32 -4.27 12.46 -0.15
N CYS A 33 -3.01 12.17 0.19
CA CYS A 33 -2.55 12.22 1.57
C CYS A 33 -2.73 13.62 2.18
N ALA A 34 -3.43 13.68 3.31
CA ALA A 34 -3.74 14.92 4.02
C ALA A 34 -3.34 14.84 5.49
N TYR A 35 -2.76 15.92 6.00
CA TYR A 35 -2.47 16.09 7.42
C TYR A 35 -3.74 16.53 8.15
N VAL A 36 -4.11 15.79 9.19
CA VAL A 36 -5.31 16.07 9.98
C VAL A 36 -4.90 16.15 11.45
N ALA A 37 -4.92 17.37 11.98
CA ALA A 37 -4.65 17.62 13.40
C ALA A 37 -5.62 16.86 14.31
N ASN A 38 -5.24 16.61 15.57
CA ASN A 38 -6.15 16.04 16.56
C ASN A 38 -7.44 16.88 16.66
N GLY A 39 -8.60 16.23 16.61
CA GLY A 39 -9.90 16.91 16.58
C GLY A 39 -10.23 17.61 15.26
N GLY A 40 -9.35 17.55 14.25
CA GLY A 40 -9.56 18.10 12.91
C GLY A 40 -10.42 17.19 12.02
N SER A 41 -10.84 17.73 10.88
CA SER A 41 -11.53 16.98 9.82
C SER A 41 -10.89 17.27 8.46
N TRP A 42 -11.01 16.33 7.54
CA TRP A 42 -10.63 16.52 6.14
C TRP A 42 -11.69 15.96 5.20
N LEU A 43 -11.88 16.61 4.05
CA LEU A 43 -12.88 16.25 3.05
C LEU A 43 -12.20 16.04 1.70
N TRP A 44 -12.35 14.84 1.14
CA TRP A 44 -11.97 14.54 -0.24
C TRP A 44 -13.19 14.61 -1.17
N HIS A 45 -12.97 15.19 -2.34
CA HIS A 45 -13.96 15.27 -3.41
C HIS A 45 -13.53 14.41 -4.59
N PHE A 46 -14.31 13.37 -4.88
CA PHE A 46 -14.09 12.49 -6.03
C PHE A 46 -15.13 12.74 -7.12
N SER A 47 -14.68 12.79 -8.38
CA SER A 47 -15.55 12.96 -9.54
C SER A 47 -16.46 11.75 -9.80
N SER A 48 -16.09 10.56 -9.33
CA SER A 48 -16.83 9.31 -9.54
C SER A 48 -16.74 8.37 -8.34
N THR A 49 -17.51 7.28 -8.40
CA THR A 49 -17.44 6.13 -7.49
C THR A 49 -17.26 4.84 -8.27
N VAL A 50 -16.60 3.87 -7.66
CA VAL A 50 -16.50 2.49 -8.12
C VAL A 50 -17.63 1.71 -7.47
N SER A 51 -18.37 0.92 -8.24
CA SER A 51 -19.47 0.09 -7.73
C SER A 51 -18.93 -1.18 -7.07
N GLY A 52 -19.63 -1.67 -6.05
CA GLY A 52 -19.31 -2.95 -5.39
C GLY A 52 -18.02 -2.95 -4.55
N VAL A 53 -17.55 -1.77 -4.11
CA VAL A 53 -16.35 -1.63 -3.26
C VAL A 53 -16.71 -1.05 -1.89
N ASN A 54 -15.83 -1.26 -0.92
CA ASN A 54 -15.92 -0.66 0.42
C ASN A 54 -14.92 0.49 0.55
N TYR A 55 -15.40 1.70 0.80
CA TYR A 55 -14.56 2.88 1.00
C TYR A 55 -14.07 2.98 2.44
N GLY A 56 -12.86 3.51 2.63
CA GLY A 56 -12.26 3.70 3.94
C GLY A 56 -11.14 4.73 3.92
N THR A 57 -10.52 4.92 5.09
CA THR A 57 -9.39 5.83 5.27
C THR A 57 -8.19 5.03 5.79
N ALA A 58 -7.03 5.22 5.16
CA ALA A 58 -5.77 4.58 5.53
C ALA A 58 -4.79 5.64 6.03
N PHE A 59 -3.83 5.24 6.86
CA PHE A 59 -2.72 6.10 7.26
C PHE A 59 -1.63 6.08 6.18
N CYS A 60 -1.05 7.24 5.86
CA CYS A 60 -0.09 7.39 4.75
C CYS A 60 1.38 7.11 5.10
N GLN A 61 1.72 7.24 6.38
CA GLN A 61 3.11 7.25 6.84
C GLN A 61 3.25 6.32 8.04
N PRO A 62 3.46 5.03 7.77
CA PRO A 62 3.75 4.09 8.84
C PRO A 62 5.12 4.38 9.46
N PRO A 63 5.37 4.01 10.74
CA PRO A 63 6.55 4.42 11.48
C PRO A 63 7.89 3.94 10.89
N TYR A 64 7.89 2.78 10.24
CA TYR A 64 9.09 2.13 9.71
C TYR A 64 8.98 2.04 8.18
N PRO A 65 9.48 3.04 7.42
CA PRO A 65 9.44 3.02 5.97
C PRO A 65 10.35 1.91 5.42
N PRO A 66 9.95 1.23 4.34
CA PRO A 66 10.85 0.35 3.61
C PRO A 66 11.94 1.15 2.88
N TYR A 67 13.08 0.51 2.68
CA TYR A 67 14.05 0.86 1.66
C TYR A 67 13.70 0.15 0.36
N ASN A 68 13.66 0.92 -0.72
CA ASN A 68 13.42 0.39 -2.05
C ASN A 68 14.78 0.04 -2.65
N GLN A 69 15.01 -1.24 -2.94
CA GLN A 69 16.18 -1.67 -3.69
C GLN A 69 15.75 -2.25 -5.04
N PRO A 70 16.44 -1.92 -6.14
CA PRO A 70 16.23 -2.63 -7.39
C PRO A 70 16.92 -3.99 -7.29
N GLU A 71 16.17 -5.08 -7.11
CA GLU A 71 16.72 -6.43 -7.20
C GLU A 71 15.87 -7.35 -8.07
N GLN A 72 16.57 -8.25 -8.76
CA GLN A 72 16.06 -9.16 -9.76
C GLN A 72 16.15 -10.59 -9.23
N SER A 73 15.01 -11.28 -9.10
CA SER A 73 14.87 -12.65 -8.61
C SER A 73 13.90 -13.43 -9.49
N SER A 74 14.20 -14.72 -9.71
CA SER A 74 13.51 -15.62 -10.63
C SER A 74 12.54 -16.56 -9.90
N ALA A 75 11.23 -16.34 -9.99
CA ALA A 75 10.22 -17.37 -9.68
C ALA A 75 8.80 -17.04 -10.21
N THR A 76 8.07 -18.09 -10.57
CA THR A 76 6.74 -18.08 -11.19
C THR A 76 5.61 -18.14 -10.16
N ARG A 77 4.90 -17.02 -9.86
CA ARG A 77 3.42 -16.86 -9.69
C ARG A 77 3.10 -15.44 -9.14
N CYS A 78 1.81 -15.09 -9.14
CA CYS A 78 1.21 -13.92 -8.48
C CYS A 78 1.15 -14.17 -6.99
N TRP A 79 2.05 -13.56 -6.23
CA TRP A 79 2.04 -13.64 -4.78
C TRP A 79 2.74 -12.43 -4.19
N THR A 80 2.55 -12.24 -2.89
CA THR A 80 3.47 -11.49 -2.05
C THR A 80 4.27 -12.50 -1.26
N TYR A 81 5.60 -12.37 -1.27
CA TYR A 81 6.51 -13.20 -0.51
C TYR A 81 7.23 -12.35 0.56
N PHE A 82 7.55 -12.97 1.68
CA PHE A 82 8.21 -12.32 2.81
C PHE A 82 9.36 -13.18 3.29
N ASP A 83 10.57 -12.61 3.35
CA ASP A 83 11.76 -13.28 3.89
C ASP A 83 12.48 -12.42 4.94
N PRO A 84 12.56 -12.87 6.21
CA PRO A 84 11.83 -14.00 6.76
C PRO A 84 10.30 -13.75 6.74
N PRO A 85 9.46 -14.77 7.01
CA PRO A 85 8.01 -14.61 7.05
C PRO A 85 7.59 -13.56 8.10
N ALA A 86 7.20 -12.35 7.65
CA ALA A 86 6.65 -11.26 8.44
C ALA A 86 7.16 -11.18 9.90
N PRO A 87 8.49 -11.04 10.11
CA PRO A 87 9.08 -11.02 11.44
C PRO A 87 8.43 -9.91 12.25
N GLN A 88 8.32 -10.11 13.55
CA GLN A 88 7.65 -9.17 14.46
C GLN A 88 8.74 -8.34 15.14
N GLY A 89 9.10 -7.19 14.55
CA GLY A 89 10.16 -6.31 15.07
C GLY A 89 11.54 -6.49 14.45
N GLY A 90 11.70 -7.41 13.50
CA GLY A 90 12.98 -7.71 12.83
C GLY A 90 13.01 -7.19 11.38
N PRO A 91 14.18 -7.27 10.71
CA PRO A 91 14.28 -6.93 9.30
C PRO A 91 13.55 -7.94 8.42
N MET A 92 12.96 -7.48 7.32
CA MET A 92 12.17 -8.28 6.38
C MET A 92 12.35 -7.77 4.95
N THR A 93 12.42 -8.66 3.98
CA THR A 93 12.20 -8.33 2.57
C THR A 93 10.79 -8.75 2.16
N GLN A 94 10.08 -7.87 1.46
CA GLN A 94 8.80 -8.16 0.82
C GLN A 94 8.98 -8.09 -0.69
N ASP A 95 8.71 -9.20 -1.37
CA ASP A 95 8.71 -9.28 -2.83
C ASP A 95 7.28 -9.33 -3.34
N TYR A 96 6.99 -8.52 -4.34
CA TYR A 96 5.70 -8.52 -5.03
C TYR A 96 5.90 -8.83 -6.52
N TYR A 97 4.93 -9.58 -7.05
CA TYR A 97 4.90 -10.03 -8.44
C TYR A 97 3.51 -9.74 -9.03
N ASP A 98 3.40 -8.72 -9.89
CA ASP A 98 2.17 -8.45 -10.65
C ASP A 98 2.00 -9.47 -11.79
N CYS A 99 0.96 -10.30 -11.69
CA CYS A 99 0.56 -11.20 -12.78
C CYS A 99 -0.30 -10.55 -13.85
N GLY A 100 -0.86 -9.37 -13.57
CA GLY A 100 -1.68 -8.68 -14.53
C GLY A 100 -0.85 -7.99 -15.61
N PHE A 101 0.48 -7.90 -15.42
CA PHE A 101 1.40 -7.14 -16.27
C PHE A 101 0.87 -5.73 -16.57
N THR A 102 0.24 -5.12 -15.57
CA THR A 102 -0.63 -3.97 -15.79
C THR A 102 0.11 -2.64 -15.85
N ASN A 103 1.45 -2.63 -15.72
CA ASN A 103 2.27 -1.41 -15.62
C ASN A 103 1.68 -0.44 -14.58
N SER A 104 1.27 -1.02 -13.44
CA SER A 104 0.53 -0.36 -12.37
C SER A 104 1.46 0.10 -11.26
N TRP A 105 0.95 0.95 -10.38
CA TRP A 105 1.69 1.43 -9.22
C TRP A 105 1.26 0.70 -7.97
N PHE A 106 2.23 0.27 -7.16
CA PHE A 106 2.00 -0.46 -5.92
C PHE A 106 2.89 0.07 -4.81
N THR A 107 2.49 -0.21 -3.57
CA THR A 107 3.26 0.11 -2.38
C THR A 107 2.99 -0.94 -1.32
N PRO A 108 3.92 -1.20 -0.37
CA PRO A 108 3.60 -2.09 0.71
C PRO A 108 2.58 -1.43 1.65
N ALA A 109 1.97 -2.24 2.49
CA ALA A 109 1.08 -1.80 3.54
C ALA A 109 1.01 -2.86 4.64
N TYR A 110 0.33 -2.55 5.73
CA TYR A 110 -0.10 -3.55 6.69
C TYR A 110 -1.46 -3.21 7.30
N THR A 111 -2.14 -4.24 7.79
CA THR A 111 -3.36 -4.09 8.59
C THR A 111 -3.08 -4.46 10.04
N THR A 112 -3.58 -3.64 10.97
CA THR A 112 -3.53 -3.92 12.40
C THR A 112 -4.67 -4.86 12.82
N SER A 113 -4.59 -5.44 14.01
CA SER A 113 -5.62 -6.33 14.57
C SER A 113 -7.02 -5.70 14.67
N ASN A 114 -7.11 -4.36 14.77
CA ASN A 114 -8.37 -3.61 14.76
C ASN A 114 -8.87 -3.27 13.34
N GLY A 115 -8.22 -3.77 12.28
CA GLY A 115 -8.61 -3.57 10.89
C GLY A 115 -8.15 -2.25 10.26
N SER A 116 -7.36 -1.43 10.95
CA SER A 116 -6.82 -0.19 10.37
C SER A 116 -5.77 -0.50 9.30
N LEU A 117 -5.87 0.15 8.15
CA LEU A 117 -4.89 0.05 7.06
C LEU A 117 -3.84 1.15 7.17
N TRP A 118 -2.57 0.75 7.12
CA TRP A 118 -1.41 1.63 7.05
C TRP A 118 -0.70 1.36 5.74
N ALA A 119 -0.75 2.31 4.82
CA ALA A 119 -0.11 2.20 3.51
C ALA A 119 1.11 3.12 3.46
N TYR A 120 2.20 2.66 2.85
CA TYR A 120 3.36 3.51 2.58
C TYR A 120 3.11 4.40 1.36
N ALA A 121 1.97 5.12 1.34
CA ALA A 121 1.43 5.77 0.17
C ALA A 121 2.40 6.77 -0.50
N GLY A 122 3.36 7.34 0.23
CA GLY A 122 4.42 8.17 -0.35
C GLY A 122 5.48 7.43 -1.19
N ASN A 123 5.52 6.10 -1.12
CA ASN A 123 6.52 5.21 -1.72
C ASN A 123 5.91 4.28 -2.77
N CYS A 124 4.94 4.75 -3.54
CA CYS A 124 4.43 3.95 -4.65
C CYS A 124 5.49 3.80 -5.73
N GLN A 125 5.60 2.59 -6.26
CA GLN A 125 6.53 2.23 -7.29
C GLN A 125 5.79 1.56 -8.44
N LYS A 126 6.26 1.82 -9.65
CA LYS A 126 5.67 1.27 -10.85
C LYS A 126 6.21 -0.14 -11.09
N SER A 127 5.33 -1.10 -11.32
CA SER A 127 5.76 -2.39 -11.83
C SER A 127 6.42 -2.22 -13.20
N GLY A 128 7.52 -2.94 -13.42
CA GLY A 128 8.19 -2.97 -14.71
C GLY A 128 7.29 -3.56 -15.80
N PRO A 129 7.50 -3.19 -17.08
CA PRO A 129 6.87 -3.93 -18.17
C PRO A 129 7.31 -5.40 -18.14
N PRO A 130 6.48 -6.34 -18.63
CA PRO A 130 6.90 -7.73 -18.78
C PRO A 130 8.21 -7.81 -19.56
N ASP A 131 9.26 -8.34 -18.94
CA ASP A 131 10.51 -8.62 -19.64
C ASP A 131 10.31 -9.86 -20.53
N PRO A 132 10.48 -9.77 -21.86
CA PRO A 132 10.28 -10.89 -22.77
C PRO A 132 11.36 -11.97 -22.65
N THR A 133 12.51 -11.66 -22.04
CA THR A 133 13.64 -12.58 -21.83
C THR A 133 13.59 -13.25 -20.47
N TYR A 134 13.01 -12.58 -19.47
CA TYR A 134 12.75 -13.16 -18.16
C TYR A 134 11.25 -13.34 -17.98
N VAL A 135 10.78 -14.57 -18.16
CA VAL A 135 9.39 -14.94 -17.88
C VAL A 135 9.00 -14.60 -16.41
N PHE A 136 9.98 -14.34 -15.53
CA PHE A 136 9.80 -14.28 -14.06
C PHE A 136 10.73 -13.30 -13.30
N ALA A 137 11.12 -12.13 -13.83
CA ALA A 137 11.98 -11.20 -13.10
C ALA A 137 11.14 -10.18 -12.29
N THR A 138 11.29 -10.19 -10.97
CA THR A 138 10.60 -9.39 -9.93
C THR A 138 10.13 -8.00 -10.36
N ASP A 139 8.92 -7.59 -9.98
CA ASP A 139 8.46 -6.26 -10.35
C ASP A 139 8.56 -5.22 -9.24
N LEU A 140 8.56 -5.58 -7.95
CA LEU A 140 8.86 -4.68 -6.82
C LEU A 140 9.40 -5.42 -5.59
N GLN A 141 10.43 -4.87 -4.95
CA GLN A 141 11.00 -5.37 -3.70
C GLN A 141 11.11 -4.24 -2.68
N TRP A 142 10.73 -4.54 -1.43
CA TRP A 142 10.81 -3.63 -0.30
C TRP A 142 11.58 -4.27 0.86
N TYR A 143 12.68 -3.65 1.26
CA TYR A 143 13.43 -4.06 2.44
C TYR A 143 13.03 -3.22 3.65
N PHE A 144 12.49 -3.86 4.67
CA PHE A 144 12.19 -3.27 5.96
C PHE A 144 13.37 -3.53 6.90
N PRO A 145 14.08 -2.50 7.39
CA PRO A 145 15.12 -2.70 8.41
C PRO A 145 14.50 -3.14 9.76
N GLN A 146 13.22 -2.81 9.97
CA GLN A 146 12.43 -3.15 11.13
C GLN A 146 10.95 -3.22 10.73
N THR A 147 10.22 -4.17 11.30
CA THR A 147 8.79 -4.36 11.09
C THR A 147 7.95 -3.99 12.32
N ASN A 148 6.67 -3.71 12.10
CA ASN A 148 5.69 -3.53 13.16
C ASN A 148 5.28 -4.88 13.76
N HIS A 149 4.94 -4.86 15.04
CA HIS A 149 4.43 -6.03 15.74
C HIS A 149 2.90 -6.15 15.61
N ASN A 150 2.37 -7.37 15.62
CA ASN A 150 0.96 -7.74 15.59
C ASN A 150 0.19 -7.14 14.41
N VAL A 151 0.82 -7.10 13.23
CA VAL A 151 0.22 -6.64 11.98
C VAL A 151 0.32 -7.69 10.89
N THR A 152 -0.56 -7.58 9.89
CA THR A 152 -0.52 -8.40 8.68
C THR A 152 -0.03 -7.54 7.52
N TYR A 153 1.18 -7.84 7.03
CA TYR A 153 1.75 -7.16 5.87
C TYR A 153 1.04 -7.55 4.57
N THR A 154 0.98 -6.61 3.63
CA THR A 154 0.32 -6.79 2.32
C THR A 154 0.88 -5.79 1.30
N THR A 155 0.42 -5.89 0.05
CA THR A 155 0.68 -4.92 -1.02
C THR A 155 -0.64 -4.27 -1.44
N VAL A 156 -0.63 -2.98 -1.73
CA VAL A 156 -1.82 -2.23 -2.17
C VAL A 156 -1.55 -1.48 -3.48
N PHE A 157 -2.60 -1.28 -4.27
CA PHE A 157 -2.54 -0.51 -5.51
C PHE A 157 -2.55 0.98 -5.21
N CYS A 158 -1.78 1.76 -5.95
CA CYS A 158 -1.78 3.22 -5.92
C CYS A 158 -2.58 3.75 -7.11
N ALA A 159 -3.73 4.37 -6.83
CA ALA A 159 -4.54 5.03 -7.85
C ALA A 159 -4.11 6.49 -8.05
N GLY A 160 -4.15 6.94 -9.31
CA GLY A 160 -3.95 8.34 -9.69
C GLY A 160 -2.60 8.70 -10.32
N GLU A 161 -1.70 7.74 -10.50
CA GLU A 161 -0.34 7.97 -11.05
C GLU A 161 -0.26 7.78 -12.58
N ALA A 162 -1.20 8.37 -13.32
CA ALA A 162 -1.01 8.62 -14.75
C ALA A 162 -0.42 10.04 -14.89
N ARG A 163 0.90 10.13 -14.99
CA ARG A 163 1.57 11.34 -15.51
C ARG A 163 1.58 11.29 -17.03
#